data_AF-A0A3A9J666-F1
#
_entry.id   AF-A0A3A9J666-F1
#
_cell.length_a   1.000
_cell.length_b   1.000
_cell.length_c   1.000
_cell.angle_alpha   90.00
_cell.angle_beta   90.00
_cell.angle_gamma   90.00
#
_symmetry.space_group_name_H-M   'P 1'
#
loop_
_entity.id
_entity.type
_entity.pdbx_description
1 polymer ?
#
loop_
_entity_poly.entity_id
_entity_poly.type
_entity_poly.pdbx_seq_one_letter_code
_entity_poly.pdbx_strand_id
1 'polypeptide(L)' 'MAETHLDQAERHIREGEDRVARLATLLDELGGRGHHKAAEEAKRTLMSLRCSLELARDHLQIGRATPGP' A
#
# COMPACT_ATOMS: atom_id res chain seq x y z
N MET A 1 21.23 6.21 16.34
CA MET A 1 20.80 4.80 16.51
C MET A 1 20.47 4.26 15.13
N ALA A 2 20.88 3.03 14.80
CA ALA A 2 20.59 2.42 13.50
C ALA A 2 19.10 2.03 13.41
N GLU A 3 18.49 2.21 12.23
CA GLU A 3 17.10 1.81 11.95
C GLU A 3 16.95 0.29 12.09
N THR A 4 15.94 -0.19 12.81
CA THR A 4 15.67 -1.64 12.89
C THR A 4 14.96 -2.14 11.62
N HIS A 5 15.02 -3.44 11.35
CA HIS A 5 14.28 -4.02 10.22
C HIS A 5 12.77 -3.78 10.29
N LEU A 6 12.20 -3.68 11.51
CA LEU A 6 10.78 -3.37 11.72
C LEU A 6 10.47 -1.89 11.42
N ASP A 7 11.39 -0.97 11.75
CA ASP A 7 11.23 0.46 11.43
C ASP A 7 11.32 0.69 9.92
N GLN A 8 12.25 0.00 9.25
CA GLN A 8 12.36 0.04 7.80
C GLN A 8 11.11 -0.53 7.11
N ALA A 9 10.57 -1.64 7.63
CA ALA A 9 9.32 -2.22 7.14
C ALA A 9 8.13 -1.25 7.32
N GLU A 10 8.02 -0.61 8.49
CA GLU A 10 7.00 0.42 8.75
C GLU A 10 7.10 1.58 7.76
N ARG A 11 8.30 2.08 7.51
CA ARG A 11 8.53 3.16 6.54
C ARG A 11 8.08 2.75 5.14
N HIS A 12 8.48 1.58 4.66
CA HIS A 12 8.09 1.11 3.33
C HIS A 12 6.58 0.90 3.19
N ILE A 13 5.91 0.42 4.25
CA ILE A 13 4.45 0.30 4.27
C ILE A 13 3.80 1.68 4.12
N ARG A 14 4.21 2.68 4.94
CA ARG A 14 3.65 4.04 4.84
C ARG A 14 3.89 4.66 3.47
N GLU A 15 5.08 4.53 2.91
CA GLU A 15 5.39 5.00 1.56
C GLU A 15 4.52 4.31 0.50
N GLY A 16 4.27 3.01 0.65
CA GLY A 16 3.38 2.24 -0.21
C GLY A 16 1.93 2.71 -0.14
N GLU A 17 1.42 2.96 1.06
CA GLU A 17 0.08 3.48 1.30
C GLU A 17 -0.12 4.86 0.66
N ASP A 18 0.85 5.75 0.84
CA ASP A 18 0.82 7.08 0.23
C ASP A 18 0.81 7.00 -1.31
N ARG A 19 1.57 6.07 -1.89
CA ARG A 19 1.58 5.84 -3.35
C ARG A 19 0.23 5.29 -3.84
N VAL A 20 -0.34 4.34 -3.11
CA VAL A 20 -1.64 3.75 -3.43
C VAL A 20 -2.76 4.80 -3.33
N ALA A 21 -2.74 5.67 -2.32
CA ALA A 21 -3.70 6.76 -2.20
C ALA A 21 -3.61 7.72 -3.40
N ARG A 22 -2.40 8.11 -3.81
CA ARG A 22 -2.20 8.93 -5.02
C ARG A 22 -2.69 8.25 -6.29
N LEU A 23 -2.42 6.95 -6.45
CA LEU A 23 -2.90 6.18 -7.59
C LEU A 23 -4.43 6.13 -7.62
N ALA A 24 -5.10 5.99 -6.48
CA ALA A 24 -6.56 6.02 -6.42
C ALA A 24 -7.11 7.33 -7.00
N THR A 25 -6.58 8.48 -6.56
CA THR A 25 -6.97 9.80 -7.07
C THR A 25 -6.74 9.93 -8.58
N LEU A 26 -5.58 9.48 -9.08
CA LEU A 26 -5.27 9.51 -10.51
C LEU A 26 -6.23 8.66 -11.34
N LEU A 27 -6.66 7.51 -10.83
CA LEU A 27 -7.62 6.65 -11.53
C LEU A 27 -9.03 7.24 -11.54
N ASP A 28 -9.43 7.94 -10.48
CA ASP A 28 -10.70 8.66 -10.47
C ASP A 28 -10.69 9.84 -11.45
N GLU A 29 -9.59 10.59 -11.53
CA GLU A 29 -9.40 11.63 -12.55
C GLU A 29 -9.42 11.04 -13.98
N LEU A 30 -8.74 9.92 -14.18
CA LEU A 30 -8.70 9.22 -15.47
C LEU A 30 -10.11 8.79 -15.91
N GLY A 31 -10.90 8.28 -14.96
CA GLY A 31 -12.31 7.98 -15.15
C GLY A 31 -13.11 9.23 -15.53
N GLY A 32 -12.93 10.34 -14.81
CA GLY A 32 -13.60 11.62 -15.09
C GLY A 32 -13.29 12.20 -16.47
N ARG A 33 -12.13 11.87 -17.06
CA ARG A 33 -11.73 12.28 -18.42
C ARG A 33 -12.25 11.35 -19.52
N GLY A 34 -13.12 10.39 -19.21
CA GLY A 34 -13.76 9.49 -20.17
C GLY A 34 -13.00 8.18 -20.43
N HIS A 35 -11.90 7.92 -19.71
CA HIS A 35 -11.12 6.69 -19.84
C HIS A 35 -11.59 5.60 -18.86
N HIS A 36 -12.90 5.41 -18.70
CA HIS A 36 -13.50 4.54 -17.67
C HIS A 36 -12.96 3.11 -17.70
N LYS A 37 -12.84 2.49 -18.88
CA LYS A 37 -12.36 1.10 -18.99
C LYS A 37 -10.92 0.94 -18.46
N ALA A 38 -10.03 1.84 -18.85
CA ALA A 38 -8.64 1.83 -18.38
C ALA A 38 -8.54 2.11 -16.87
N ALA A 39 -9.36 3.03 -16.36
CA ALA A 39 -9.45 3.31 -14.93
C ALA A 39 -9.92 2.08 -14.13
N GLU A 40 -10.96 1.39 -14.59
CA GLU A 40 -11.49 0.18 -13.93
C GLU A 40 -10.50 -0.99 -13.98
N GLU A 41 -9.79 -1.19 -15.09
CA GLU A 41 -8.73 -2.21 -15.18
C GLU A 41 -7.61 -1.92 -14.18
N ALA A 42 -7.15 -0.67 -14.10
CA ALA A 42 -6.11 -0.26 -13.16
C ALA A 42 -6.57 -0.31 -11.69
N LYS A 43 -7.86 -0.06 -11.41
CA LYS A 43 -8.43 -0.18 -10.05
C LYS A 43 -8.31 -1.61 -9.53
N ARG A 44 -8.41 -2.63 -10.38
CA ARG A 44 -8.21 -4.04 -9.97
C ARG A 44 -6.80 -4.28 -9.46
N THR A 45 -5.79 -3.78 -10.18
CA THR A 45 -4.39 -3.85 -9.72
C THR A 45 -4.18 -3.06 -8.44
N LEU A 46 -4.82 -1.89 -8.31
CA LEU A 46 -4.76 -1.08 -7.09
C LEU A 46 -5.34 -1.82 -5.87
N MET A 47 -6.41 -2.62 -6.07
CA MET A 47 -6.97 -3.47 -5.02
C MET A 47 -5.98 -4.53 -4.56
N SER A 48 -5.29 -5.20 -5.48
CA SER A 48 -4.25 -6.17 -5.10
C SER A 48 -3.13 -5.52 -4.29
N LEU A 49 -2.68 -4.32 -4.67
CA LEU A 49 -1.66 -3.58 -3.93
C LEU A 49 -2.13 -3.20 -2.52
N ARG A 50 -3.40 -2.80 -2.36
CA ARG A 50 -3.99 -2.52 -1.04
C ARG A 50 -4.01 -3.76 -0.15
N CYS A 51 -4.46 -4.90 -0.66
CA CYS A 51 -4.45 -6.14 0.11
C CYS A 51 -3.03 -6.55 0.52
N SER A 52 -2.04 -6.37 -0.36
CA SER A 52 -0.64 -6.65 -0.01
C SER A 52 -0.12 -5.73 1.10
N LEU A 53 -0.49 -4.45 1.10
CA LEU A 53 -0.11 -3.51 2.17
C LEU A 53 -0.80 -3.83 3.49
N GLU A 54 -2.08 -4.21 3.46
CA GLU A 54 -2.82 -4.68 4.65
C GLU A 54 -2.14 -5.91 5.26
N LEU A 55 -1.83 -6.92 4.45
CA LEU A 55 -1.08 -8.09 4.91
C LEU A 55 0.29 -7.72 5.51
N ALA A 56 1.02 -6.80 4.86
CA ALA A 56 2.31 -6.34 5.36
C ALA A 56 2.19 -5.63 6.72
N ARG A 57 1.12 -4.85 6.95
CA ARG A 57 0.81 -4.24 8.24
C ARG A 57 0.54 -5.29 9.30
N ASP A 58 -0.27 -6.29 8.99
CA ASP A 58 -0.58 -7.37 9.93
C ASP A 58 0.69 -8.12 10.32
N HIS A 59 1.56 -8.44 9.35
CA HIS A 59 2.86 -9.06 9.61
C HIS A 59 3.77 -8.18 10.48
N LEU A 60 3.81 -6.86 10.24
CA LEU A 60 4.56 -5.92 11.07
C LEU A 60 4.04 -5.88 12.51
N GLN A 61 2.71 -5.90 12.69
CA GLN A 61 2.10 -5.93 14.02
C GLN A 61 2.45 -7.22 14.77
N ILE A 62 2.36 -8.37 14.10
CA ILE A 62 2.79 -9.67 14.66
C ILE A 62 4.26 -9.65 15.03
N GLY A 63 5.13 -9.13 14.16
CA GLY A 63 6.57 -9.02 14.40
C GLY A 63 6.94 -8.06 15.53
N ARG A 64 6.12 -7.04 15.80
CA ARG A 64 6.29 -6.14 16.95
C ARG A 64 5.75 -6.73 18.26
N ALA A 65 4.70 -7.54 18.18
CA ALA A 65 4.09 -8.20 19.33
C ALA A 65 4.86 -9.44 19.80
N THR A 66 5.67 -10.03 18.90
CA THR A 66 6.51 -11.19 19.21
C THR A 66 7.96 -10.71 19.33
N PRO A 67 8.49 -10.47 20.55
CA PRO A 67 9.92 -10.25 20.69
C PRO A 67 10.64 -11.48 20.12
N GLY A 68 11.61 -11.25 19.23
CA GLY A 68 12.45 -12.32 18.72
C GLY A 68 13.16 -13.06 19.88
N PRO A 69 13.65 -14.29 19.65
CA PRO A 69 14.44 -15.01 20.65
C PRO A 69 15.67 -14.21 21.12
#